data_AF-A0A425CVU4-F1
#
_entry.id   AF-A0A425CVU4-F1
#
_cell.length_a   1.000
_cell.length_b   1.000
_cell.length_c   1.000
_cell.angle_alpha   90.00
_cell.angle_beta   90.00
_cell.angle_gamma   90.00
#
_symmetry.space_group_name_H-M   'P 1'
#
loop_
_entity.id
_entity.type
_entity.pdbx_description
1 polymer ?
#
loop_
_entity_poly.entity_id
_entity_poly.type
_entity_poly.pdbx_seq_one_letter_code
_entity_poly.pdbx_strand_id
1 'polypeptide(L)'
;MISQELRAVAQLPLRSSPSKKKTEMPDTQFLKAIGRHDLVHAIRKKHGGFVAVAERLGWHIETTNARESHIKLATREKRRTQRLKELQKHKVF
;
A
#
# COMPACT_ATOMS: atom_id res chain seq x y z
N MET A 1 39.23 -22.62 25.45
CA MET A 1 38.65 -22.04 24.23
C MET A 1 37.19 -22.43 24.15
N ILE A 2 36.33 -21.50 23.76
CA ILE A 2 34.86 -21.60 23.63
C ILE A 2 34.13 -21.21 24.93
N SER A 3 33.35 -20.13 24.83
CA SER A 3 32.13 -19.78 25.62
C SER A 3 32.05 -18.34 26.11
N GLN A 4 32.73 -17.37 25.48
CA GLN A 4 32.37 -15.94 25.62
C GLN A 4 31.50 -15.41 24.47
N GLU A 5 31.42 -16.13 23.36
CA GLU A 5 30.64 -15.74 22.16
C GLU A 5 29.11 -15.84 22.35
N LEU A 6 28.61 -16.50 23.41
CA LEU A 6 27.17 -16.73 23.60
C LEU A 6 26.43 -15.59 24.33
N ARG A 7 27.12 -14.56 24.85
CA ARG A 7 26.47 -13.43 25.55
C ARG A 7 26.20 -12.19 24.69
N ALA A 8 26.80 -12.08 23.51
CA ALA A 8 26.66 -10.90 22.66
C ALA A 8 25.34 -10.83 21.87
N VAL A 9 24.58 -11.94 21.78
CA VAL A 9 23.28 -11.97 21.05
C VAL A 9 22.14 -11.36 21.88
N ALA A 10 22.33 -11.16 23.19
CA ALA A 10 21.28 -10.64 24.10
C ALA A 10 21.08 -9.11 24.04
N GLN A 11 21.94 -8.37 23.33
CA GLN A 11 21.93 -6.90 23.29
C GLN A 11 21.55 -6.31 21.93
N LEU A 12 21.00 -7.11 21.01
CA LEU A 12 20.24 -6.48 19.92
C LEU A 12 18.99 -5.86 20.54
N PRO A 13 18.77 -4.54 20.42
CA PRO A 13 17.47 -3.98 20.77
C PRO A 13 16.47 -4.69 19.89
N LEU A 14 15.52 -5.39 20.51
CA LEU A 14 14.34 -5.95 19.88
C LEU A 14 13.76 -4.86 18.97
N ARG A 15 14.04 -4.95 17.67
CA ARG A 15 13.44 -4.06 16.69
C ARG A 15 11.95 -4.32 16.75
N SER A 16 11.21 -3.23 16.87
CA SER A 16 9.76 -3.12 16.73
C SER A 16 8.92 -3.46 17.97
N SER A 17 8.53 -2.42 18.68
CA SER A 17 7.09 -2.23 18.82
C SER A 17 6.72 -1.08 17.89
N PRO A 18 6.07 -1.33 16.74
CA PRO A 18 5.48 -0.22 16.03
C PRO A 18 4.32 0.22 16.91
N SER A 19 4.35 1.50 17.28
CA SER A 19 3.22 2.29 17.77
C SER A 19 1.88 1.72 17.29
N LYS A 20 0.84 1.77 18.12
CA LYS A 20 -0.58 1.57 17.75
C LYS A 20 -0.95 2.44 16.53
N LYS A 21 -0.48 2.09 15.33
CA LYS A 21 -0.98 2.56 14.06
C LYS A 21 -2.27 1.81 13.90
N LYS A 22 -3.36 2.54 13.70
CA LYS A 22 -4.60 1.93 13.22
C LYS A 22 -4.21 1.12 11.99
N THR A 23 -4.44 -0.19 12.03
CA THR A 23 -4.08 -1.05 10.92
C THR A 23 -5.07 -0.75 9.80
N GLU A 24 -4.63 0.03 8.83
CA GLU A 24 -5.40 0.43 7.67
C GLU A 24 -5.24 -0.61 6.56
N MET A 25 -6.32 -0.88 5.83
CA MET A 25 -6.25 -1.78 4.68
C MET A 25 -5.36 -1.18 3.59
N PRO A 26 -4.37 -1.94 3.07
CA PRO A 26 -3.51 -1.47 2.00
C PRO A 26 -4.31 -1.27 0.72
N ASP A 27 -4.05 -0.16 0.01
CA ASP A 27 -4.69 0.13 -1.26
C ASP A 27 -4.29 -0.90 -2.34
N THR A 28 -5.21 -1.14 -3.27
CA THR A 28 -4.97 -2.02 -4.42
C THR A 28 -3.80 -1.53 -5.26
N GLN A 29 -3.62 -0.21 -5.43
CA GLN A 29 -2.50 0.33 -6.21
C GLN A 29 -1.17 0.06 -5.54
N PHE A 30 -1.10 0.21 -4.22
CA PHE A 30 0.09 -0.09 -3.44
C PHE A 30 0.49 -1.56 -3.63
N LEU A 31 -0.45 -2.50 -3.49
CA LEU A 31 -0.19 -3.93 -3.69
C LEU A 31 0.30 -4.25 -5.11
N LYS A 32 -0.24 -3.58 -6.13
CA LYS A 32 0.24 -3.74 -7.51
C LYS A 32 1.64 -3.16 -7.72
N ALA A 33 1.92 -1.99 -7.15
CA ALA A 33 3.22 -1.33 -7.26
C ALA A 33 4.35 -2.16 -6.65
N ILE A 34 4.08 -2.87 -5.54
CA ILE A 34 5.03 -3.82 -4.93
C ILE A 34 5.03 -5.20 -5.61
N GLY A 35 4.32 -5.36 -6.74
CA GLY A 35 4.27 -6.61 -7.50
C GLY A 35 3.33 -7.68 -6.95
N ARG A 36 2.65 -7.45 -5.83
CA ARG A 36 1.76 -8.43 -5.15
C ARG A 36 0.37 -8.51 -5.77
N HIS A 37 0.36 -8.85 -7.06
CA HIS A 37 -0.85 -9.09 -7.83
C HIS A 37 -1.59 -10.34 -7.36
N ASP A 38 -0.85 -11.34 -6.86
CA ASP A 38 -1.35 -12.55 -6.22
C ASP A 38 -2.36 -12.23 -5.12
N LEU A 39 -2.00 -11.34 -4.19
CA LEU A 39 -2.85 -10.94 -3.07
C LEU A 39 -4.10 -10.21 -3.55
N VAL A 40 -3.96 -9.29 -4.51
CA VAL A 40 -5.10 -8.59 -5.08
C VAL A 40 -6.09 -9.57 -5.71
N HIS A 41 -5.62 -10.58 -6.42
CA HIS A 41 -6.46 -11.60 -7.04
C HIS A 41 -7.13 -12.50 -6.01
N ALA A 42 -6.39 -12.98 -5.01
CA ALA A 42 -6.94 -13.80 -3.94
C ALA A 42 -8.04 -13.05 -3.17
N ILE A 43 -7.75 -11.81 -2.74
CA ILE A 43 -8.70 -10.97 -2.00
C ILE A 43 -9.98 -10.77 -2.80
N ARG A 44 -9.88 -10.40 -4.09
CA ARG A 44 -11.05 -10.12 -4.93
C ARG A 44 -11.84 -11.37 -5.33
N LYS A 45 -11.16 -12.46 -5.71
CA LYS A 45 -11.82 -13.64 -6.28
C LYS A 45 -12.18 -14.71 -5.25
N LYS A 46 -11.46 -14.79 -4.14
CA LYS A 46 -11.60 -15.89 -3.15
C LYS A 46 -12.11 -15.43 -1.80
N HIS A 47 -11.84 -14.18 -1.40
CA HIS A 47 -12.16 -13.70 -0.05
C HIS A 47 -13.22 -12.59 0.00
N GLY A 48 -13.95 -12.35 -1.10
CA GLY A 48 -15.09 -11.42 -1.11
C GLY A 48 -14.73 -9.93 -1.25
N GLY A 49 -13.47 -9.62 -1.56
CA GLY A 49 -13.00 -8.25 -1.76
C GLY A 49 -12.36 -7.62 -0.53
N PHE A 50 -11.85 -6.40 -0.70
CA PHE A 50 -11.05 -5.71 0.32
C PHE A 50 -11.88 -5.33 1.55
N VAL A 51 -13.17 -5.01 1.38
CA VAL A 51 -14.07 -4.67 2.50
C VAL A 51 -14.29 -5.88 3.40
N ALA A 52 -14.65 -7.04 2.82
CA ALA A 52 -14.86 -8.27 3.58
C ALA A 52 -13.58 -8.74 4.31
N VAL A 53 -12.41 -8.55 3.69
CA VAL A 53 -11.12 -8.85 4.33
C VAL A 53 -10.80 -7.85 5.43
N ALA A 54 -11.12 -6.56 5.25
CA ALA A 54 -10.96 -5.53 6.29
C ALA A 54 -11.77 -5.86 7.55
N GLU A 55 -13.05 -6.22 7.37
CA GLU A 55 -13.95 -6.59 8.46
C GLU A 55 -13.43 -7.81 9.21
N ARG A 56 -12.98 -8.85 8.50
CA ARG A 56 -12.40 -10.06 9.10
C ARG A 56 -11.13 -9.78 9.89
N LEU A 57 -10.33 -8.81 9.46
CA LEU A 57 -9.07 -8.42 10.12
C LEU A 57 -9.27 -7.34 11.18
N GLY A 58 -10.46 -6.74 11.29
CA GLY A 58 -10.73 -5.58 12.14
C GLY A 58 -9.96 -4.34 11.69
N TRP A 59 -9.63 -4.23 10.40
CA TRP A 59 -8.86 -3.13 9.83
C TRP A 59 -9.77 -2.05 9.28
N HIS A 60 -9.33 -0.80 9.39
CA HIS A 60 -10.10 0.32 8.85
C HIS A 60 -9.91 0.39 7.33
N ILE A 61 -11.02 0.55 6.60
CA ILE A 61 -11.00 0.78 5.15
C ILE A 61 -11.74 2.07 4.84
N GLU A 62 -11.04 3.04 4.25
CA GLU A 62 -11.68 4.21 3.67
C GLU A 62 -12.31 3.81 2.34
N THR A 63 -13.54 3.29 2.41
CA THR A 63 -14.36 3.00 1.23
C THR A 63 -14.79 4.32 0.57
N THR A 64 -13.92 4.89 -0.27
CA THR A 64 -14.40 5.82 -1.29
C THR A 64 -15.02 4.97 -2.39
N ASN A 65 -16.36 4.90 -2.44
CA ASN A 65 -17.20 4.25 -3.46
C ASN A 65 -16.38 3.90 -4.70
N ALA A 66 -15.93 2.63 -4.79
CA ALA A 66 -14.86 2.19 -5.70
C ALA A 66 -15.12 2.53 -7.19
N ARG A 67 -16.40 2.73 -7.54
CA ARG A 67 -16.85 3.19 -8.86
C ARG A 67 -16.54 4.67 -9.11
N GLU A 68 -16.73 5.53 -8.12
CA GLU A 68 -16.50 6.97 -8.24
C GLU A 68 -15.02 7.34 -8.10
N SER A 69 -14.29 6.69 -7.19
CA SER A 69 -12.86 6.94 -6.98
C SER A 69 -12.03 6.55 -8.20
N HIS A 70 -12.34 5.42 -8.83
CA HIS A 70 -11.59 4.94 -9.99
C HIS A 70 -11.71 5.87 -11.21
N ILE A 71 -12.90 6.40 -11.47
CA ILE A 71 -13.14 7.39 -12.54
C ILE A 71 -12.40 8.69 -12.23
N LYS A 72 -12.48 9.17 -10.97
CA LYS A 72 -11.83 10.41 -10.52
C LYS A 72 -10.29 10.32 -10.56
N LEU A 73 -9.70 9.15 -10.27
CA LEU A 73 -8.25 8.93 -10.33
C LEU A 73 -7.75 8.88 -11.77
N ALA A 74 -8.39 8.09 -12.65
CA ALA A 74 -8.01 8.02 -14.06
C ALA A 74 -8.12 9.39 -14.76
N THR A 75 -9.17 10.16 -14.45
CA THR A 75 -9.31 11.53 -14.96
C THR A 75 -8.30 12.51 -14.35
N ARG A 76 -7.84 12.32 -13.12
CA ARG A 76 -6.77 13.14 -12.51
C ARG A 76 -5.41 12.85 -13.12
N GLU A 77 -5.06 11.57 -13.34
CA GLU A 77 -3.81 11.17 -13.98
C GLU A 77 -3.72 11.65 -15.43
N LYS A 78 -4.82 11.54 -16.19
CA LYS A 78 -4.89 12.10 -17.55
C LYS A 78 -4.65 13.61 -17.58
N ARG A 79 -5.24 14.36 -16.63
CA ARG A 79 -5.00 15.81 -16.51
C ARG A 79 -3.56 16.14 -16.13
N ARG A 80 -2.95 15.36 -15.23
CA ARG A 80 -1.56 15.57 -14.78
C ARG A 80 -0.56 15.34 -15.90
N THR A 81 -0.75 14.27 -16.68
CA THR A 81 0.10 13.96 -17.84
C THR A 81 -0.05 15.01 -18.95
N GLN A 82 -1.27 15.47 -19.20
CA GLN A 82 -1.52 16.56 -20.17
C GLN A 82 -0.84 17.87 -19.73
N ARG A 83 -0.97 18.26 -18.45
CA ARG A 83 -0.25 19.43 -17.91
C ARG A 83 1.26 19.30 -18.02
N LEU A 84 1.83 18.12 -17.75
CA LEU A 84 3.27 17.90 -17.91
C LEU A 84 3.71 18.06 -19.37
N LYS A 85 2.91 17.57 -20.33
CA LYS A 85 3.16 17.76 -21.76
C LYS A 85 3.06 19.24 -22.17
N GLU A 86 2.06 19.97 -21.66
CA GLU A 86 1.93 21.41 -21.89
C GLU A 86 3.11 22.18 -21.31
N LEU A 87 3.48 21.91 -20.06
CA LEU A 87 4.64 22.53 -19.42
C LEU A 87 5.94 22.20 -20.15
N GLN A 88 6.10 20.98 -20.66
CA GLN A 88 7.24 20.59 -21.49
C GLN A 88 7.24 21.32 -22.84
N LYS A 89 6.08 21.49 -23.47
CA LYS A 89 5.90 22.24 -24.73
C LYS A 89 6.21 23.73 -24.56
N HIS A 90 5.87 24.32 -23.41
CA HIS A 90 6.13 25.72 -23.09
C HIS A 90 7.51 25.98 -22.48
N LYS A 91 8.29 24.93 -22.19
CA LYS A 91 9.70 25.01 -21.78
C LYS A 91 10.68 25.04 -22.96
N VAL A 92 10.21 25.40 -24.15
CA VAL A 92 11.06 25.68 -25.30
C VAL A 92 11.43 27.16 -25.29
N PHE A 93 12.38 27.52 -24.43
CA PHE A 93 13.26 28.68 -24.56
C PHE A 93 14.66 28.23 -24.19
#